data_AF-A0A7X7PLM5-F1
#
_entry.id   AF-A0A7X7PLM5-F1
#
_cell.length_a   1.000
_cell.length_b   1.000
_cell.length_c   1.000
_cell.angle_alpha   90.00
_cell.angle_beta   90.00
_cell.angle_gamma   90.00
#
_symmetry.space_group_name_H-M   'P 1'
#
loop_
_entity.id
_entity.type
_entity.pdbx_description
1 polymer ?
#
loop_
_entity_poly.entity_id
_entity_poly.type
_entity_poly.pdbx_seq_one_letter_code
_entity_poly.pdbx_strand_id
1 'polypeptide(L)'
;MQGTDSGTSSIAPANGRLGVLIPGLGAVATTFIAGVESVRRGLSQPIGSLTQMATIRLGKRTDRRAPLIKDFVPLAALEDMVFGGWDPIPEDVLAAARTAGVIEERDIAPLAEFLGSIKPMPAVFDPKYVTRL
;
A
#
# COMPACT_ATOMS: atom_id res chain seq x y z
N MET A 1 7.36 23.57 -36.41
CA MET A 1 7.94 23.98 -35.12
C MET A 1 6.80 24.41 -34.23
N GLN A 2 6.39 23.59 -33.26
CA GLN A 2 5.36 23.94 -32.28
C GLN A 2 5.91 23.67 -30.89
N GLY A 3 6.05 24.77 -30.14
CA GLY A 3 5.94 24.91 -28.68
C GLY A 3 6.59 23.85 -27.80
N THR A 4 7.86 24.07 -27.45
CA THR A 4 8.42 23.58 -26.20
C THR A 4 7.92 24.45 -25.05
N ASP A 5 6.76 24.14 -24.50
CA ASP A 5 6.44 24.55 -23.13
C ASP A 5 7.19 23.62 -22.18
N SER A 6 8.50 23.85 -22.04
CA SER A 6 9.31 23.24 -20.98
C SER A 6 9.10 24.03 -19.69
N GLY A 7 7.87 24.02 -19.17
CA GLY A 7 7.64 24.34 -17.78
C GLY A 7 8.36 23.28 -16.97
N THR A 8 9.48 23.62 -16.35
CA THR A 8 10.15 22.74 -15.38
C THR A 8 9.25 22.60 -14.16
N SER A 9 8.26 21.71 -14.22
CA SER A 9 7.51 21.31 -13.04
C SER A 9 8.50 20.60 -12.11
N SER A 10 8.95 21.28 -11.06
CA SER A 10 9.71 20.64 -10.00
C SER A 10 8.83 19.58 -9.36
N ILE A 11 9.21 18.31 -9.46
CA ILE A 11 8.50 17.22 -8.78
C ILE A 11 8.76 17.40 -7.28
N ALA A 12 7.69 17.53 -6.50
CA ALA A 12 7.81 17.68 -5.05
C ALA A 12 8.41 16.41 -4.43
N PRO A 13 9.27 16.53 -3.42
CA PRO A 13 9.80 15.38 -2.70
C PRO A 13 8.70 14.71 -1.86
N ALA A 14 8.76 13.38 -1.73
CA ALA A 14 7.84 12.60 -0.91
C ALA A 14 8.26 12.59 0.58
N ASN A 15 8.38 13.78 1.18
CA ASN A 15 8.80 13.92 2.56
C ASN A 15 7.61 13.77 3.54
N GLY A 16 7.86 13.13 4.68
CA GLY A 16 6.89 13.00 5.77
C GLY A 16 6.01 11.75 5.67
N ARG A 17 5.04 11.63 6.58
CA ARG A 17 4.18 10.45 6.68
C ARG A 17 3.09 10.46 5.60
N LEU A 18 2.88 9.31 4.96
CA LEU A 18 1.80 9.08 4.00
C LEU A 18 0.61 8.40 4.68
N GLY A 19 -0.48 9.14 4.90
CA GLY A 19 -1.73 8.56 5.36
C GLY A 19 -2.42 7.73 4.27
N VAL A 20 -2.70 6.47 4.55
CA VAL A 20 -3.46 5.57 3.68
C VAL A 20 -4.76 5.18 4.39
N LEU A 21 -5.87 5.74 3.93
CA LEU A 21 -7.20 5.49 4.49
C LEU A 21 -8.02 4.64 3.52
N ILE A 22 -8.42 3.44 3.98
CA ILE A 22 -9.05 2.43 3.12
C ILE A 22 -10.53 2.28 3.51
N PRO A 23 -11.49 2.52 2.59
CA PRO A 23 -12.89 2.17 2.81
C PRO A 23 -13.08 0.66 2.61
N GLY A 24 -13.33 -0.05 3.69
CA GLY A 24 -13.35 -1.51 3.78
C GLY A 24 -12.00 -2.07 4.21
N LEU A 25 -11.95 -2.64 5.42
CA LEU A 25 -10.80 -3.35 5.99
C LEU A 25 -10.95 -4.87 5.87
N GLY A 26 -11.49 -5.33 4.74
CA GLY A 26 -11.60 -6.76 4.40
C GLY A 26 -10.32 -7.36 3.80
N ALA A 27 -10.47 -8.49 3.11
CA ALA A 27 -9.37 -9.34 2.64
C ALA A 27 -8.21 -8.62 1.93
N VAL A 28 -8.51 -7.71 1.00
CA VAL A 28 -7.47 -6.99 0.23
C VAL A 28 -6.74 -5.98 1.11
N ALA A 29 -7.47 -5.24 1.93
CA ALA A 29 -6.91 -4.21 2.79
C ALA A 29 -6.01 -4.81 3.87
N THR A 30 -6.47 -5.86 4.55
CA THR A 30 -5.69 -6.58 5.57
C THR A 30 -4.44 -7.21 4.98
N THR A 31 -4.55 -7.80 3.80
CA THR A 31 -3.40 -8.38 3.07
C THR A 31 -2.38 -7.31 2.69
N PHE A 32 -2.83 -6.16 2.21
CA PHE A 32 -1.96 -5.05 1.87
C PHE A 32 -1.23 -4.49 3.10
N ILE A 33 -1.94 -4.23 4.20
CA ILE A 33 -1.36 -3.72 5.45
C ILE A 33 -0.34 -4.71 6.01
N ALA A 34 -0.69 -5.99 6.10
CA ALA A 34 0.21 -7.03 6.59
C ALA A 34 1.42 -7.22 5.68
N GLY A 35 1.24 -7.18 4.36
CA GLY A 35 2.34 -7.28 3.39
C GLY A 35 3.33 -6.13 3.52
N VAL A 36 2.85 -4.89 3.66
CA VAL A 36 3.72 -3.73 3.88
C VAL A 36 4.47 -3.86 5.20
N GLU A 37 3.79 -4.22 6.29
CA GLU A 37 4.44 -4.38 7.59
C GLU A 37 5.48 -5.50 7.61
N SER A 38 5.20 -6.62 6.94
CA SER A 38 6.15 -7.73 6.77
C SER A 38 7.42 -7.27 6.06
N VAL A 39 7.28 -6.48 4.99
CA VAL A 39 8.43 -5.92 4.25
C VAL A 39 9.22 -4.94 5.10
N ARG A 40 8.56 -4.05 5.85
CA ARG A 40 9.23 -3.11 6.79
C ARG A 40 10.06 -3.84 7.84
N ARG A 41 9.57 -4.97 8.34
CA ARG A 41 10.29 -5.81 9.32
C ARG A 41 11.37 -6.70 8.69
N GLY A 42 11.55 -6.65 7.38
CA GLY A 42 12.49 -7.50 6.64
C GLY A 42 12.09 -8.98 6.62
N LEU A 43 10.83 -9.31 6.95
CA LEU A 43 10.32 -10.69 6.98
C LEU A 43 9.92 -11.18 5.59
N SER A 44 9.72 -10.28 4.63
CA SER A 44 9.31 -10.60 3.27
C SER A 44 9.89 -9.63 2.25
N GLN A 45 9.89 -10.04 0.99
CA GLN A 45 10.21 -9.18 -0.15
C GLN A 45 8.91 -8.66 -0.79
N PRO A 46 8.88 -7.44 -1.35
CA PRO A 46 7.69 -6.84 -1.94
C PRO A 46 7.35 -7.41 -3.34
N ILE A 47 7.29 -8.74 -3.46
CA ILE A 47 7.08 -9.46 -4.72
C ILE A 47 5.73 -9.06 -5.32
N GLY A 48 5.75 -8.75 -6.62
CA GLY A 48 4.58 -8.25 -7.36
C GLY A 48 4.38 -6.73 -7.26
N SER A 49 5.11 -6.03 -6.40
CA SER A 49 5.03 -4.57 -6.34
C SER A 49 5.82 -3.91 -7.47
N LEU A 50 5.09 -3.28 -8.40
CA LEU A 50 5.67 -2.53 -9.52
C LEU A 50 6.61 -1.43 -9.01
N THR A 51 6.16 -0.63 -8.05
CA THR A 51 6.95 0.53 -7.56
C THR A 51 8.23 0.10 -6.85
N GLN A 52 8.20 -1.04 -6.15
CA GLN A 52 9.32 -1.49 -5.32
C GLN A 52 10.34 -2.36 -6.07
N MET A 53 9.91 -3.12 -7.08
CA MET A 53 10.76 -4.13 -7.73
C MET A 53 10.93 -3.96 -9.24
N ALA A 54 10.08 -3.19 -9.92
CA ALA A 54 10.20 -3.02 -11.37
C ALA A 54 11.13 -1.87 -11.76
N THR A 55 11.60 -1.92 -13.00
CA THR A 55 12.44 -0.89 -13.61
C THR A 55 11.66 -0.07 -14.64
N ILE A 56 12.11 1.17 -14.87
CA ILE A 56 11.57 2.04 -15.92
C ILE A 56 12.61 2.25 -17.00
N ARG A 57 12.28 1.95 -18.27
CA ARG A 57 13.20 2.16 -19.39
C ARG A 57 13.26 3.63 -19.78
N LEU A 58 14.46 4.19 -19.82
CA LEU A 58 14.73 5.57 -20.20
C LEU A 58 15.48 5.64 -21.54
N GLY A 59 14.91 6.35 -22.52
CA GLY A 59 15.53 6.53 -23.84
C GLY A 59 15.40 5.29 -24.75
N LYS A 60 16.38 5.10 -25.64
CA LYS A 60 16.36 4.03 -26.64
C LYS A 60 16.71 2.69 -26.00
N ARG A 61 16.29 1.58 -26.64
CA ARG A 61 16.58 0.22 -26.16
C ARG A 61 18.10 -0.07 -26.05
N THR A 62 18.90 0.59 -26.89
CA THR A 62 20.36 0.46 -26.92
C THR A 62 21.05 1.12 -25.73
N ASP A 63 20.39 2.05 -25.05
CA ASP A 63 21.03 2.90 -24.03
C ASP A 63 21.19 2.16 -22.69
N ARG A 64 20.56 0.98 -22.53
CA ARG A 64 20.61 0.14 -21.31
C ARG A 64 20.32 0.91 -20.00
N ARG A 65 19.50 1.97 -20.07
CA ARG A 65 19.07 2.74 -18.89
C ARG A 65 17.72 2.24 -18.40
N ALA A 66 17.74 1.43 -17.34
CA ALA A 66 16.54 0.90 -16.70
C ALA A 66 16.71 0.87 -15.16
N PRO A 67 16.74 2.02 -14.48
CA PRO A 67 16.79 2.07 -13.02
C PRO A 67 15.51 1.48 -12.40
N LEU A 68 15.56 1.09 -11.12
CA LEU A 68 14.35 0.78 -10.36
C LEU A 68 13.45 2.01 -10.28
N ILE A 69 12.13 1.80 -10.33
CA ILE A 69 11.15 2.89 -10.28
C ILE A 69 11.33 3.70 -8.99
N LYS A 70 11.45 3.03 -7.84
CA LYS A 70 11.68 3.68 -6.53
C LYS A 70 12.98 4.49 -6.43
N ASP A 71 13.98 4.18 -7.25
CA ASP A 71 15.26 4.91 -7.26
C ASP A 71 15.25 6.07 -8.26
N PHE A 72 14.23 6.14 -9.12
CA PHE A 72 14.11 7.13 -10.20
C PHE A 72 13.14 8.27 -9.86
N VAL A 73 12.02 7.98 -9.20
CA VAL A 73 11.01 8.97 -8.81
C VAL A 73 10.90 9.10 -7.30
N PRO A 74 10.63 10.31 -6.76
CA PRO A 74 10.48 10.50 -5.32
C PRO A 74 9.16 9.89 -4.84
N LEU A 75 9.20 8.64 -4.39
CA LEU A 75 8.07 7.93 -3.79
C LEU A 75 8.21 7.92 -2.27
N ALA A 76 7.07 7.93 -1.57
CA ALA A 76 7.06 7.71 -0.13
C ALA A 76 7.65 6.33 0.18
N ALA A 77 8.49 6.26 1.21
CA ALA A 77 9.04 5.00 1.67
C ALA A 77 7.92 4.14 2.28
N LEU A 78 8.09 2.81 2.28
CA LEU A 78 7.09 1.94 2.89
C LEU A 78 6.97 2.25 4.38
N GLU A 79 8.05 2.61 5.04
CA GLU A 79 8.17 2.96 6.46
C GLU A 79 7.37 4.21 6.83
N ASP A 80 7.16 5.12 5.87
CA ASP A 80 6.45 6.37 6.09
C ASP A 80 4.92 6.22 5.99
N MET A 81 4.41 5.07 5.52
CA MET A 81 2.97 4.87 5.39
C MET A 81 2.30 4.71 6.76
N VAL A 82 1.12 5.28 6.95
CA VAL A 82 0.31 5.11 8.16
C VAL A 82 -1.08 4.69 7.74
N PHE A 83 -1.58 3.60 8.32
CA PHE A 83 -2.84 2.98 7.89
C PHE A 83 -4.00 3.33 8.81
N GLY A 84 -5.15 3.51 8.19
CA GLY A 84 -6.45 3.57 8.85
C GLY A 84 -7.54 3.24 7.84
N GLY A 85 -8.78 3.26 8.28
CA GLY A 85 -9.89 2.98 7.38
C GLY A 85 -11.23 2.97 8.07
N TRP A 86 -12.25 2.69 7.28
CA TRP A 86 -13.62 2.52 7.76
C TRP A 86 -14.10 1.13 7.41
N ASP A 87 -14.86 0.51 8.29
CA ASP A 87 -15.55 -0.75 7.99
C ASP A 87 -16.89 -0.80 8.74
N PRO A 88 -17.96 -1.35 8.13
CA PRO A 88 -19.21 -1.60 8.87
C PRO A 88 -19.06 -2.71 9.92
N ILE A 89 -18.05 -3.59 9.79
CA ILE A 89 -17.71 -4.62 10.77
C ILE A 89 -16.66 -4.07 11.73
N PRO A 90 -16.93 -4.00 13.05
CA PRO A 90 -16.07 -3.31 14.02
C PRO A 90 -14.88 -4.17 14.51
N GLU A 91 -14.35 -5.04 13.67
CA GLU A 91 -13.20 -5.89 13.99
C GLU A 91 -11.89 -5.14 13.68
N ASP A 92 -10.85 -5.36 14.50
CA ASP A 92 -9.51 -4.85 14.17
C ASP A 92 -8.90 -5.59 12.96
N VAL A 93 -7.85 -5.01 12.37
CA VAL A 93 -7.21 -5.55 11.16
C VAL A 93 -6.64 -6.96 11.38
N LEU A 94 -6.22 -7.32 12.61
CA LEU A 94 -5.73 -8.68 12.89
C LEU A 94 -6.86 -9.70 12.80
N ALA A 95 -8.00 -9.42 13.46
CA ALA A 95 -9.17 -10.28 13.40
C ALA A 95 -9.67 -10.41 11.95
N ALA A 96 -9.82 -9.29 11.24
CA ALA A 96 -10.24 -9.28 9.85
C ALA A 96 -9.26 -10.04 8.92
N ALA A 97 -7.95 -9.96 9.16
CA ALA A 97 -6.94 -10.72 8.40
C ALA A 97 -7.11 -12.23 8.58
N ARG A 98 -7.31 -12.68 9.82
CA ARG A 98 -7.54 -14.09 10.15
C ARG A 98 -8.85 -14.61 9.57
N THR A 99 -9.92 -13.82 9.66
CA THR A 99 -11.23 -14.14 9.07
C THR A 99 -11.14 -14.24 7.54
N ALA A 100 -10.38 -13.35 6.90
CA ALA A 100 -10.20 -13.37 5.44
C ALA A 100 -9.44 -14.61 4.93
N GLY A 101 -8.53 -15.16 5.73
CA GLY A 101 -7.81 -16.40 5.40
C GLY A 101 -6.90 -16.32 4.18
N VAL A 102 -6.50 -15.12 3.76
CA VAL A 102 -5.60 -14.90 2.60
C VAL A 102 -4.14 -15.14 2.97
N ILE A 103 -3.73 -14.71 4.16
CA ILE A 103 -2.37 -14.88 4.68
C ILE A 103 -2.40 -15.96 5.76
N GLU A 104 -1.38 -16.82 5.81
CA GLU A 104 -1.28 -17.89 6.79
C GLU A 104 -0.92 -17.36 8.20
N GLU A 105 -1.35 -18.05 9.25
CA GLU A 105 -1.11 -17.63 10.65
C GLU A 105 0.39 -17.49 10.97
N ARG A 106 1.27 -18.30 10.33
CA ARG A 106 2.72 -18.19 10.51
C ARG A 106 3.28 -16.84 10.06
N ASP A 107 2.64 -16.20 9.09
CA ASP A 107 3.04 -14.92 8.51
C ASP A 107 2.33 -13.75 9.21
N ILE A 108 1.13 -13.99 9.77
CA ILE A 108 0.37 -13.00 10.56
C ILE A 108 0.91 -12.86 11.98
N ALA A 109 1.26 -13.97 12.65
CA ALA A 109 1.64 -13.97 14.07
C ALA A 109 2.77 -12.98 14.41
N PRO A 110 3.85 -12.84 13.59
CA PRO A 110 4.89 -11.84 13.82
C PRO A 110 4.42 -10.39 13.73
N LEU A 111 3.25 -10.13 13.13
CA LEU A 111 2.69 -8.81 12.85
C LEU A 111 1.49 -8.48 13.77
N ALA A 112 1.08 -9.42 14.62
CA ALA A 112 -0.18 -9.38 15.34
C ALA A 112 -0.38 -8.10 16.18
N GLU A 113 0.67 -7.65 16.88
CA GLU A 113 0.62 -6.42 17.67
C GLU A 113 0.30 -5.20 16.80
N PHE A 114 0.96 -5.08 15.65
CA PHE A 114 0.74 -3.96 14.73
C PHE A 114 -0.65 -4.02 14.11
N LEU A 115 -1.06 -5.18 13.59
CA LEU A 115 -2.36 -5.34 12.96
C LEU A 115 -3.50 -5.11 13.95
N GLY A 116 -3.40 -5.62 15.19
CA GLY A 116 -4.40 -5.43 16.23
C GLY A 116 -4.52 -3.98 16.73
N SER A 117 -3.50 -3.14 16.48
CA SER A 117 -3.54 -1.72 16.83
C SER A 117 -4.44 -0.89 15.91
N ILE A 118 -4.74 -1.39 14.70
CA ILE A 118 -5.51 -0.67 13.69
C ILE A 118 -6.98 -1.08 13.81
N LYS A 119 -7.80 -0.15 14.29
CA LYS A 119 -9.25 -0.33 14.42
C LYS A 119 -10.01 0.49 13.37
N PRO A 120 -11.03 -0.06 12.73
CA PRO A 120 -11.85 0.68 11.78
C PRO A 120 -12.59 1.82 12.47
N MET A 121 -12.70 2.94 11.76
CA MET A 121 -13.70 3.96 12.03
C MET A 121 -15.08 3.48 11.53
N PRO A 122 -16.21 3.94 12.10
CA PRO A 122 -17.54 3.53 11.66
C PRO A 122 -17.78 3.91 10.18
N ALA A 123 -18.09 2.91 9.33
CA ALA A 123 -18.49 3.15 7.95
C ALA A 123 -19.98 3.45 7.81
N VAL A 124 -20.37 3.96 6.64
CA VAL A 124 -21.78 4.08 6.23
C VAL A 124 -22.13 2.89 5.35
N PHE A 125 -23.22 2.20 5.70
CA PHE A 125 -23.79 1.13 4.89
C PHE A 125 -25.20 1.50 4.46
N ASP A 126 -25.43 1.48 3.15
CA ASP A 126 -26.76 1.68 2.56
C ASP A 126 -27.13 0.46 1.71
N PRO A 127 -28.16 -0.32 2.11
CA PRO A 127 -28.64 -1.50 1.38
C PRO A 127 -29.02 -1.22 -0.08
N LYS A 128 -29.30 0.04 -0.44
CA LYS A 128 -29.54 0.45 -1.82
C LYS A 128 -28.32 0.26 -2.71
N TYR A 129 -27.13 0.44 -2.15
CA TYR A 129 -25.86 0.41 -2.89
C TYR A 129 -25.04 -0.86 -2.64
N VAL A 130 -25.28 -1.56 -1.53
CA VAL A 130 -24.56 -2.79 -1.18
C VAL A 130 -25.55 -3.84 -0.66
N THR A 131 -25.64 -4.97 -1.36
CA THR A 131 -26.64 -6.02 -1.08
C THR A 131 -26.17 -7.08 -0.08
N ARG A 132 -24.87 -7.19 0.19
CA ARG A 132 -24.29 -8.14 1.15
C ARG A 132 -23.07 -7.53 1.85
N LEU A 133 -22.98 -7.78 3.15
CA LEU A 133 -21.78 -7.66 3.97
C LEU A 133 -21.38 -9.07 4.41
#